data_AF-A6YQV5-F1
#
_entry.id   AF-A6YQV5-F1
#
_cell.length_a   1.000
_cell.length_b   1.000
_cell.length_c   1.000
_cell.angle_alpha   90.00
_cell.angle_beta   90.00
_cell.angle_gamma   90.00
#
_symmetry.space_group_name_H-M   'P 1'
#
loop_
_entity.id
_entity.type
_entity.pdbx_description
1 polymer ?
#
loop_
_entity_poly.entity_id
_entity_poly.type
_entity_poly.pdbx_seq_one_letter_code
_entity_poly.pdbx_strand_id
1 'polypeptide(L)'
;SEATYLITSVELLESKLKTALVDINCVKHIIYVDNKTINKTEYPEGFEIHSMQSVEELGSKPENLSVPPSRPNPSDMAIVMYTSGSTGRPKGVMMHHCNLIAGMTGQCERIPGLGPKDTYIGYLPLAH
;
A
#
# COMPACT_ATOMS: atom_id res chain seq x y z
N SER A 1 -4.93 2.20 -13.81
CA SER A 1 -3.53 1.89 -14.18
C SER A 1 -3.06 0.70 -13.34
N GLU A 2 -2.07 -0.04 -13.82
CA GLU A 2 -1.48 -1.13 -13.06
C GLU A 2 -0.55 -0.57 -11.97
N ALA A 3 -0.41 -1.28 -10.84
CA ALA A 3 0.39 -0.82 -9.71
C ALA A 3 1.86 -1.25 -9.86
N THR A 4 2.78 -0.29 -9.94
CA THR A 4 4.23 -0.56 -10.04
C THR A 4 4.89 -0.80 -8.67
N TYR A 5 4.29 -0.27 -7.60
CA TYR A 5 4.80 -0.33 -6.23
C TYR A 5 3.86 -1.15 -5.34
N LEU A 6 4.41 -2.07 -4.57
CA LEU A 6 3.70 -2.81 -3.53
C LEU A 6 4.27 -2.45 -2.16
N ILE A 7 3.45 -1.85 -1.30
CA ILE A 7 3.82 -1.55 0.09
C ILE A 7 3.08 -2.55 0.99
N THR A 8 3.80 -3.30 1.83
CA THR A 8 3.22 -4.37 2.66
C THR A 8 4.04 -4.61 3.93
N SER A 9 3.55 -5.42 4.86
CA SER A 9 4.39 -5.99 5.92
C SER A 9 5.15 -7.22 5.41
N VAL A 10 6.28 -7.55 6.04
CA VAL A 10 7.06 -8.78 5.85
C VAL A 10 6.20 -9.99 6.15
N GLU A 11 5.34 -9.93 7.17
CA GLU A 11 4.44 -11.04 7.50
C GLU A 11 3.49 -11.33 6.33
N LEU A 12 2.81 -10.32 5.78
CA LEU A 12 1.91 -10.51 4.64
C LEU A 12 2.67 -10.91 3.39
N LEU A 13 3.86 -10.34 3.18
CA LEU A 13 4.71 -10.66 2.05
C LEU A 13 5.07 -12.15 2.05
N GLU A 14 5.63 -12.66 3.15
CA GLU A 14 6.08 -14.05 3.27
C GLU A 14 4.91 -15.04 3.36
N SER A 15 3.83 -14.70 4.06
CA SER A 15 2.74 -15.66 4.32
C SER A 15 1.71 -15.77 3.21
N LYS A 16 1.47 -14.70 2.43
CA LYS A 16 0.36 -14.65 1.46
C LYS A 16 0.78 -14.19 0.07
N LEU A 17 1.67 -13.20 -0.03
CA LEU A 17 1.92 -12.54 -1.31
C LEU A 17 3.05 -13.19 -2.10
N LYS A 18 4.04 -13.82 -1.46
CA LYS A 18 5.21 -14.42 -2.12
C LYS A 18 4.85 -15.36 -3.26
N THR A 19 3.86 -16.22 -3.06
CA THR A 19 3.37 -17.14 -4.11
C THR A 19 2.61 -16.39 -5.22
N ALA A 20 1.82 -15.36 -4.87
CA ALA A 20 1.05 -14.59 -5.83
C ALA A 20 1.93 -13.68 -6.71
N LEU A 21 3.11 -13.26 -6.23
CA LEU A 21 4.05 -12.43 -6.98
C LEU A 21 4.52 -13.08 -8.29
N VAL A 22 4.49 -14.41 -8.39
CA VAL A 22 4.83 -15.13 -9.62
C VAL A 22 3.89 -14.75 -10.78
N ASP A 23 2.63 -14.43 -10.46
CA ASP A 23 1.60 -14.08 -11.44
C ASP A 23 1.41 -12.56 -11.60
N ILE A 24 2.14 -11.74 -10.82
CA ILE A 24 2.02 -10.29 -10.82
C ILE A 24 3.22 -9.69 -11.56
N ASN A 25 3.02 -9.33 -12.82
CA ASN A 25 4.06 -8.78 -13.69
C ASN A 25 4.18 -7.25 -13.65
N CYS A 26 3.18 -6.56 -13.11
CA CYS A 26 3.15 -5.09 -13.10
C CYS A 26 3.92 -4.48 -11.92
N VAL A 27 4.04 -5.22 -10.82
CA VAL A 27 4.82 -4.79 -9.64
C VAL A 27 6.30 -4.93 -9.96
N LYS A 28 7.06 -3.86 -9.73
CA LYS A 28 8.52 -3.83 -9.89
C LYS A 28 9.23 -3.59 -8.58
N HIS A 29 8.63 -2.78 -7.70
CA HIS A 29 9.21 -2.43 -6.42
C HIS A 29 8.33 -2.96 -5.28
N ILE A 30 8.95 -3.65 -4.32
CA ILE A 30 8.31 -4.10 -3.10
C ILE A 30 8.95 -3.34 -1.94
N ILE A 31 8.14 -2.63 -1.17
CA ILE A 31 8.56 -1.87 -0.01
C ILE A 31 7.92 -2.48 1.22
N TYR A 32 8.74 -3.01 2.14
CA TYR A 32 8.22 -3.61 3.37
C TYR A 32 8.31 -2.65 4.56
N VAL A 33 7.25 -2.61 5.37
CA VAL A 33 7.09 -1.66 6.49
C VAL A 33 7.29 -2.39 7.83
N ASP A 34 8.49 -2.94 8.04
CA ASP A 34 8.88 -3.61 9.28
C ASP A 34 10.37 -3.45 9.54
N ASN A 35 10.78 -3.68 10.80
CA ASN A 35 12.19 -3.74 11.21
C ASN A 35 12.83 -5.12 10.98
N LYS A 36 12.16 -6.00 10.23
CA LYS A 36 12.65 -7.35 9.92
C LYS A 36 13.54 -7.34 8.67
N THR A 37 14.40 -8.33 8.56
CA THR A 37 15.19 -8.56 7.34
C THR A 37 14.47 -9.59 6.46
N ILE A 38 14.56 -9.39 5.14
CA ILE A 38 14.08 -10.34 4.13
C ILE A 38 15.28 -10.95 3.42
N ASN A 39 15.23 -12.26 3.18
CA ASN A 39 16.17 -12.93 2.31
C ASN A 39 15.79 -12.73 0.83
N LYS A 40 16.43 -11.76 0.17
CA LYS A 40 16.11 -11.36 -1.21
C LYS A 40 16.32 -12.47 -2.25
N THR A 41 17.14 -13.48 -1.95
CA THR A 41 17.43 -14.58 -2.89
C THR A 41 16.25 -15.54 -3.08
N GLU A 42 15.23 -15.45 -2.23
CA GLU A 42 14.03 -16.28 -2.31
C GLU A 42 12.91 -15.67 -3.18
N TYR A 43 13.18 -14.52 -3.80
CA TYR A 43 12.23 -13.81 -4.65
C TYR A 43 12.63 -13.94 -6.13
N PRO A 44 11.66 -13.96 -7.06
CA PRO A 44 11.96 -14.01 -8.49
C PRO A 44 12.83 -12.84 -8.93
N GLU A 45 13.62 -13.05 -9.99
CA GLU A 45 14.35 -11.97 -10.64
C GLU A 45 13.38 -10.92 -11.20
N GLY A 46 13.77 -9.65 -11.16
CA GLY A 46 12.97 -8.53 -11.67
C GLY A 46 12.25 -7.70 -10.61
N PHE A 47 12.24 -8.12 -9.35
CA PHE A 47 11.75 -7.29 -8.23
C PHE A 47 12.88 -6.55 -7.54
N GLU A 48 12.69 -5.26 -7.29
CA GLU A 48 13.51 -4.48 -6.36
C GLU A 48 12.84 -4.42 -4.99
N ILE A 49 13.49 -4.99 -3.98
CA ILE A 49 12.95 -5.08 -2.61
C ILE A 49 13.68 -4.12 -1.69
N HIS A 50 12.92 -3.24 -1.03
CA HIS A 50 13.40 -2.16 -0.17
C HIS A 50 12.72 -2.22 1.20
N SER A 51 13.43 -1.88 2.28
CA SER A 51 12.79 -1.55 3.54
C SER A 51 12.22 -0.14 3.47
N MET A 52 11.13 0.14 4.20
CA MET A 52 10.62 1.51 4.31
C MET A 52 11.70 2.48 4.81
N GLN A 53 12.53 2.06 5.77
CA GLN A 53 13.67 2.84 6.24
C GLN A 53 14.62 3.24 5.09
N SER A 54 14.97 2.30 4.20
CA SER A 54 15.86 2.61 3.07
C SER A 54 15.23 3.58 2.06
N VAL A 55 13.91 3.55 1.91
CA VAL A 55 13.16 4.48 1.05
C VAL A 55 13.11 5.87 1.69
N GLU A 56 12.91 5.96 2.99
CA GLU A 56 12.95 7.21 3.76
C GLU A 56 14.34 7.85 3.72
N GLU A 57 15.41 7.06 3.92
CA GLU A 57 16.80 7.51 3.79
C GLU A 57 17.10 8.01 2.38
N LEU A 58 16.60 7.32 1.35
CA LEU A 58 16.71 7.77 -0.05
C LEU A 58 15.99 9.10 -0.27
N GLY A 59 14.76 9.24 0.21
CA GLY A 59 13.96 10.46 0.07
C GLY A 59 14.53 11.66 0.83
N SER A 60 15.27 11.41 1.92
CA SER A 60 15.88 12.44 2.76
C SER A 60 17.13 13.09 2.15
N LYS A 61 17.66 12.54 1.05
CA LYS A 61 18.86 13.08 0.39
C LYS A 61 18.57 14.46 -0.24
N PRO A 62 19.48 15.44 -0.15
CA PRO A 62 19.24 16.80 -0.65
C PRO A 62 18.81 16.86 -2.13
N GLU A 63 19.38 16.00 -2.97
CA GLU A 63 19.04 15.90 -4.39
C GLU A 63 17.59 15.47 -4.63
N ASN A 64 16.99 14.72 -3.70
CA ASN A 64 15.63 14.20 -3.81
C ASN A 64 14.58 15.12 -3.16
N LEU A 65 14.98 15.97 -2.20
CA LEU A 65 14.07 16.92 -1.52
C LEU A 65 13.44 17.94 -2.48
N SER A 66 14.12 18.24 -3.59
CA SER A 66 13.66 19.20 -4.60
C SER A 66 12.85 18.56 -5.74
N VAL A 67 12.70 17.24 -5.74
CA VAL A 67 11.90 16.53 -6.76
C VAL A 67 10.42 16.69 -6.42
N PRO A 68 9.61 17.32 -7.29
CA PRO A 68 8.19 17.47 -7.03
C PRO A 68 7.50 16.09 -7.00
N PRO A 69 6.60 15.82 -6.04
CA PRO A 69 5.91 14.55 -5.97
C PRO A 69 5.00 14.39 -7.19
N SER A 70 5.09 13.24 -7.86
CA SER A 70 4.15 12.86 -8.90
C SER A 70 2.80 12.55 -8.25
N ARG A 71 1.77 13.35 -8.57
CA ARG A 71 0.43 13.13 -8.03
C ARG A 71 -0.23 11.93 -8.73
N PRO A 72 -0.93 11.05 -7.99
CA PRO A 72 -1.67 9.96 -8.60
C PRO A 72 -2.89 10.49 -9.36
N ASN A 73 -3.31 9.78 -10.41
CA ASN A 73 -4.60 9.98 -11.05
C ASN A 73 -5.71 9.36 -10.20
N PRO A 74 -6.95 9.88 -10.26
CA PRO A 74 -8.07 9.30 -9.52
C PRO A 74 -8.32 7.82 -9.82
N SER A 75 -8.02 7.37 -11.04
CA SER A 75 -8.14 5.98 -11.50
C SER A 75 -6.92 5.10 -11.19
N ASP A 76 -5.89 5.63 -10.55
CA ASP A 76 -4.74 4.83 -10.14
C ASP A 76 -5.12 3.97 -8.93
N MET A 77 -4.61 2.73 -8.92
CA MET A 77 -4.83 1.81 -7.81
C MET A 77 -4.11 2.35 -6.58
N ALA A 78 -4.84 2.42 -5.45
CA ALA A 78 -4.32 2.93 -4.20
C ALA A 78 -4.07 1.80 -3.19
N ILE A 79 -5.02 0.88 -3.05
CA ILE A 79 -4.99 -0.17 -2.01
C ILE A 79 -5.59 -1.47 -2.58
N VAL A 80 -5.00 -2.61 -2.23
CA VAL A 80 -5.62 -3.93 -2.39
C VAL A 80 -5.91 -4.50 -1.01
N MET A 81 -7.19 -4.68 -0.67
CA MET A 81 -7.61 -5.27 0.60
C MET A 81 -8.01 -6.73 0.40
N TYR A 82 -7.44 -7.63 1.20
CA TYR A 82 -7.75 -9.05 1.11
C TYR A 82 -8.87 -9.44 2.08
N THR A 83 -9.87 -10.13 1.55
CA THR A 83 -10.93 -10.74 2.35
C THR A 83 -10.74 -12.25 2.40
N SER A 84 -11.10 -12.90 3.51
CA SER A 84 -10.90 -14.35 3.71
C SER A 84 -11.63 -15.21 2.67
N GLY A 85 -12.71 -14.69 2.09
CA GLY A 85 -13.50 -15.37 1.06
C GLY A 85 -14.22 -16.60 1.60
N SER A 86 -15.54 -16.67 1.46
CA SER A 86 -16.32 -17.84 1.92
C SER A 86 -15.96 -19.15 1.20
N THR A 87 -15.28 -19.08 0.06
CA THR A 87 -14.87 -20.22 -0.79
C THR A 87 -13.45 -20.71 -0.51
N GLY A 88 -12.81 -20.27 0.58
CA GLY A 88 -11.47 -20.69 1.00
C GLY A 88 -10.29 -20.10 0.19
N ARG A 89 -10.58 -19.29 -0.84
CA ARG A 89 -9.59 -18.54 -1.60
C ARG A 89 -9.74 -17.04 -1.30
N PRO A 90 -8.71 -16.38 -0.74
CA PRO A 90 -8.77 -14.95 -0.49
C PRO A 90 -9.04 -14.16 -1.77
N LYS A 91 -9.88 -13.14 -1.68
CA LYS A 91 -10.14 -12.21 -2.79
C LYS A 91 -9.54 -10.85 -2.48
N GLY A 92 -8.75 -10.33 -3.41
CA GLY A 92 -8.24 -8.97 -3.38
C GLY A 92 -9.28 -7.99 -3.91
N VAL A 93 -9.68 -7.02 -3.08
CA VAL A 93 -10.53 -5.89 -3.47
C VAL A 93 -9.62 -4.75 -3.86
N MET A 94 -9.63 -4.38 -5.15
CA MET A 94 -8.88 -3.24 -5.66
C MET A 94 -9.65 -1.95 -5.38
N MET A 95 -9.00 -0.99 -4.71
CA MET A 95 -9.52 0.36 -4.51
C MET A 95 -8.63 1.37 -5.22
N HIS A 96 -9.26 2.30 -5.90
CA HIS A 96 -8.61 3.43 -6.55
C HIS A 96 -8.62 4.67 -5.65
N HIS A 97 -7.75 5.64 -5.97
CA HIS A 97 -7.73 6.92 -5.24
C HIS A 97 -9.10 7.61 -5.21
N CYS A 98 -9.87 7.57 -6.31
CA CYS A 98 -11.21 8.15 -6.35
C CYS A 98 -12.19 7.50 -5.36
N ASN A 99 -12.05 6.19 -5.10
CA ASN A 99 -12.93 5.50 -4.15
C ASN A 99 -12.66 5.98 -2.72
N LEU A 100 -11.38 6.15 -2.37
CA LEU A 100 -10.99 6.71 -1.07
C LEU A 100 -11.52 8.13 -0.91
N ILE A 101 -11.29 9.01 -1.88
CA ILE A 101 -11.76 10.39 -1.79
C ILE A 101 -13.28 10.45 -1.67
N ALA A 102 -14.03 9.69 -2.48
CA ALA A 102 -15.48 9.64 -2.40
C ALA A 102 -15.99 9.18 -1.02
N GLY A 103 -15.37 8.15 -0.43
CA GLY A 103 -15.71 7.67 0.91
C GLY A 103 -15.48 8.72 1.99
N MET A 104 -14.34 9.42 1.93
CA MET A 104 -13.99 10.50 2.87
C MET A 104 -14.91 11.71 2.70
N THR A 105 -15.21 12.12 1.46
CA THR A 105 -16.17 13.20 1.18
C THR A 105 -17.54 12.89 1.76
N GLY A 106 -18.04 11.67 1.56
CA GLY A 106 -19.32 11.25 2.14
C GLY A 106 -19.33 11.31 3.68
N GLN A 107 -18.23 10.94 4.34
CA GLN A 107 -18.12 11.08 5.80
C GLN A 107 -18.18 12.55 6.23
N CYS A 108 -17.44 13.44 5.58
CA CYS A 108 -17.45 14.87 5.86
C CYS A 108 -18.83 15.52 5.68
N GLU A 109 -19.58 15.08 4.68
CA GLU A 109 -20.94 15.61 4.42
C GLU A 109 -21.97 15.13 5.46
N ARG A 110 -21.77 13.95 6.05
CA ARG A 110 -22.74 13.29 6.92
C ARG A 110 -22.46 13.45 8.41
N ILE A 111 -21.25 13.86 8.79
CA ILE A 111 -20.87 14.11 10.19
C ILE A 111 -20.88 15.63 10.42
N PRO A 112 -21.90 16.19 11.09
CA PRO A 112 -22.00 17.64 11.28
C PRO A 112 -20.84 18.16 12.11
N GLY A 113 -20.20 19.23 11.62
CA GLY A 113 -19.12 19.89 12.35
C GLY A 113 -17.77 19.17 12.31
N LEU A 114 -17.63 18.09 11.50
CA LEU A 114 -16.35 17.41 11.33
C LEU A 114 -15.26 18.40 10.88
N GLY A 115 -14.15 18.45 11.61
CA GLY A 115 -13.09 19.41 11.35
C GLY A 115 -11.81 19.19 12.15
N PRO A 116 -10.88 20.17 12.11
CA PRO A 116 -9.53 20.01 12.67
C PRO A 116 -9.44 19.84 14.18
N LYS A 117 -10.55 20.00 14.92
CA LYS A 117 -10.62 19.86 16.38
C LYS A 117 -11.08 18.47 16.82
N ASP A 118 -11.50 17.63 15.88
CA ASP A 118 -11.96 16.27 16.19
C ASP A 118 -10.78 15.31 16.34
N THR A 119 -11.02 14.27 17.14
CA THR A 119 -10.07 13.17 17.33
C THR A 119 -10.65 11.92 16.67
N TYR A 120 -9.91 11.37 15.70
CA TYR A 120 -10.23 10.08 15.09
C TYR A 120 -9.48 8.95 15.79
N ILE A 121 -10.17 7.84 16.08
CA ILE A 121 -9.57 6.62 16.62
C ILE A 121 -9.69 5.51 15.58
N GLY A 122 -8.57 5.13 14.98
CA GLY A 122 -8.46 3.91 14.18
C GLY A 122 -8.40 2.69 15.10
N TYR A 123 -9.56 2.15 15.47
CA TYR A 123 -9.63 0.97 16.35
C TYR A 123 -9.35 -0.35 15.61
N LEU A 124 -9.62 -0.38 14.30
CA LEU A 124 -9.41 -1.57 13.48
C LEU A 124 -7.94 -1.70 13.05
N PRO A 125 -7.44 -2.92 12.80
CA PRO A 125 -6.15 -3.12 12.15
C PRO A 125 -6.06 -2.34 10.83
N LEU A 126 -4.86 -1.93 10.45
CA LEU A 126 -4.65 -1.11 9.25
C LEU A 126 -5.16 -1.77 7.94
N ALA A 127 -5.30 -3.10 7.93
CA ALA A 127 -5.75 -3.88 6.78
C ALA A 127 -7.26 -4.20 6.77
N HIS A 128 -8.09 -3.37 7.41
CA HIS A 128 -9.53 -3.62 7.62
C HIS A 128 -10.47 -2.56 7.04
#